data_AF-A0AA43FSY9-F1
#
_entry.id   AF-A0AA43FSY9-F1
#
_cell.length_a   1.000
_cell.length_b   1.000
_cell.length_c   1.000
_cell.angle_alpha   90.00
_cell.angle_beta   90.00
_cell.angle_gamma   90.00
#
_symmetry.space_group_name_H-M   'P 1'
#
loop_
_entity.id
_entity.type
_entity.pdbx_description
1 polymer ?
#
loop_
_entity_poly.entity_id
_entity_poly.type
_entity_poly.pdbx_seq_one_letter_code
_entity_poly.pdbx_strand_id
1 'polypeptide(L)' 'ADGDHRASHLMVGRVSVSGSEVVVSVQVYELETGTPLAYEQVIGAWPDGLFDLVTELAAKVAVGLGAEAL' A
#
# COMPACT_ATOMS: atom_id res chain seq x y z
N ALA A 1 8.91 -7.89 -31.52
CA ALA A 1 9.39 -6.97 -30.47
C ALA A 1 8.78 -7.48 -29.18
N ASP A 2 9.55 -8.26 -28.41
CA ASP A 2 9.15 -8.64 -27.06
C ASP A 2 9.32 -7.39 -26.19
N GLY A 3 8.22 -6.87 -25.67
CA GLY A 3 8.25 -5.80 -24.70
C GLY A 3 8.87 -6.34 -23.42
N ASP A 4 10.03 -5.81 -23.03
CA ASP A 4 10.64 -6.09 -21.74
C ASP A 4 9.74 -5.47 -20.65
N HIS A 5 8.75 -6.23 -20.19
CA HIS A 5 7.81 -5.82 -19.14
C HIS A 5 8.49 -5.89 -17.77
N ARG A 6 9.55 -5.10 -17.58
CA ARG A 6 10.18 -4.94 -16.28
C ARG A 6 9.26 -4.13 -15.38
N ALA A 7 9.03 -4.64 -14.17
CA ALA A 7 8.40 -3.85 -13.13
C ALA A 7 9.23 -2.58 -12.89
N SER A 8 8.59 -1.41 -12.90
CA SER A 8 9.21 -0.12 -12.60
C SER A 8 9.02 0.32 -11.14
N HIS A 9 8.12 -0.34 -10.42
CA HIS A 9 7.74 0.00 -9.05
C HIS A 9 7.72 -1.23 -8.14
N LEU A 10 8.04 -1.01 -6.87
CA LEU A 10 7.91 -2.00 -5.81
C LEU A 10 6.89 -1.49 -4.78
N MET A 11 5.95 -2.35 -4.40
CA MET A 11 5.02 -2.10 -3.31
C MET A 11 5.29 -3.10 -2.18
N VAL A 12 5.55 -2.61 -0.97
CA VAL A 12 5.78 -3.43 0.21
C VAL A 12 4.67 -3.17 1.22
N GLY A 13 3.83 -4.18 1.42
CA GLY A 13 2.77 -4.17 2.44
C GLY A 13 3.23 -4.79 3.75
N ARG A 14 2.75 -4.28 4.87
CA ARG A 14 2.93 -4.86 6.21
C ARG A 14 1.62 -4.85 6.96
N VAL A 15 1.32 -5.98 7.61
CA VAL A 15 0.24 -6.11 8.59
C VAL A 15 0.87 -6.38 9.95
N SER A 16 0.51 -5.61 10.96
CA SER A 16 0.98 -5.78 12.34
C SER A 16 -0.23 -5.84 13.28
N VAL A 17 -0.33 -6.89 14.08
CA VAL A 17 -1.43 -7.07 15.05
C VAL A 17 -0.87 -6.95 16.46
N SER A 18 -1.51 -6.14 17.29
CA SER A 18 -1.18 -5.96 18.71
C SER A 18 -2.46 -5.96 19.54
N GLY A 19 -2.73 -7.07 20.24
CA GLY A 19 -3.99 -7.24 20.97
C GLY A 19 -5.20 -7.19 20.05
N SER A 20 -6.10 -6.22 20.28
CA SER A 20 -7.29 -5.97 19.46
C SER A 20 -7.05 -4.95 18.34
N GLU A 21 -5.82 -4.49 18.14
CA GLU A 21 -5.45 -3.52 17.12
C GLU A 21 -4.74 -4.19 15.95
N VAL A 22 -5.06 -3.77 14.73
CA VAL A 22 -4.30 -4.08 13.52
C VAL A 22 -3.87 -2.80 12.82
N VAL A 23 -2.61 -2.79 12.40
CA VAL A 23 -2.02 -1.74 11.57
C VAL A 23 -1.71 -2.35 10.21
N VAL A 24 -2.23 -1.75 9.14
CA VAL A 24 -1.91 -2.11 7.77
C VAL A 24 -1.19 -0.91 7.14
N SER A 25 -0.01 -1.14 6.58
CA SER A 25 0.77 -0.09 5.92
C SER A 25 1.31 -0.54 4.58
N VAL A 26 1.46 0.40 3.65
CA VAL A 26 2.10 0.18 2.35
C VAL A 26 3.15 1.25 2.11
N GLN A 27 4.29 0.83 1.58
CA GLN A 27 5.33 1.71 1.04
C GLN A 27 5.54 1.39 -0.44
N VAL A 28 5.53 2.42 -1.28
CA VAL A 28 5.80 2.32 -2.71
C VAL A 28 7.17 2.93 -3.01
N TYR A 29 7.93 2.28 -3.88
CA TYR A 29 9.25 2.72 -4.33
C TYR A 29 9.36 2.70 -5.85
N GLU A 30 10.15 3.63 -6.40
CA GLU A 30 10.71 3.51 -7.74
C GLU A 30 11.85 2.47 -7.71
N LEU A 31 11.78 1.43 -8.55
CA LEU A 31 12.75 0.33 -8.50
C LEU A 31 14.16 0.72 -8.95
N GLU A 32 14.27 1.65 -9.88
CA GLU A 32 15.57 2.06 -10.43
C GLU A 32 16.41 2.81 -9.40
N THR A 33 15.79 3.73 -8.66
CA THR A 33 16.49 4.62 -7.73
C THR A 33 16.36 4.19 -6.27
N GLY A 34 15.38 3.34 -5.95
CA GLY A 34 14.96 3.05 -4.58
C GLY A 34 14.24 4.21 -3.89
N THR A 35 13.87 5.26 -4.64
CA THR A 35 13.19 6.44 -4.07
C THR A 35 11.81 6.08 -3.55
N PRO A 36 11.46 6.45 -2.31
CA PRO A 36 10.10 6.27 -1.79
C PRO A 36 9.14 7.23 -2.50
N LEU A 37 8.04 6.70 -3.03
CA LEU A 37 7.02 7.47 -3.75
C LEU A 37 5.78 7.75 -2.90
N ALA A 38 5.34 6.77 -2.11
CA ALA A 38 4.18 6.91 -1.24
C ALA A 38 4.32 6.01 -0.01
N TYR A 39 3.85 6.51 1.13
CA TYR A 39 3.71 5.73 2.36
C TYR A 39 2.33 6.00 2.94
N GLU A 40 1.56 4.94 3.16
CA GLU A 40 0.24 5.05 3.75
C GLU A 40 0.07 4.02 4.85
N GLN A 41 -0.70 4.39 5.88
CA GLN A 41 -1.07 3.49 6.96
C GLN A 41 -2.52 3.69 7.38
N VAL A 42 -3.13 2.60 7.82
CA VAL A 42 -4.46 2.56 8.43
C VAL A 42 -4.40 1.70 9.69
N ILE A 43 -5.20 2.08 10.69
CA ILE A 43 -5.28 1.40 11.97
C ILE A 43 -6.75 1.05 12.19
N GLY A 44 -7.02 -0.18 12.63
CA GLY A 44 -8.37 -0.60 12.98
C GLY A 44 -8.37 -1.73 13.99
N ALA A 45 -9.54 -2.36 14.13
CA ALA A 45 -9.73 -3.47 15.05
C ALA A 45 -9.28 -4.81 14.43
N TRP A 46 -8.82 -5.74 15.26
CA TRP A 46 -8.57 -7.13 14.88
C TRP A 46 -9.57 -8.06 15.58
N PRO A 47 -10.10 -9.10 14.91
CA PRO A 47 -9.85 -9.50 13.51
C PRO A 47 -10.79 -8.87 12.48
N ASP A 48 -11.79 -8.10 12.95
CA ASP A 48 -12.85 -7.57 12.10
C ASP A 48 -12.39 -6.36 11.28
N GLY A 49 -12.78 -6.28 10.02
CA GLY A 49 -12.52 -5.10 9.19
C GLY A 49 -11.16 -5.05 8.49
N LEU A 50 -10.36 -6.13 8.50
CA LEU A 50 -9.09 -6.17 7.76
C LEU A 50 -9.27 -5.84 6.26
N PHE A 51 -10.32 -6.37 5.63
CA PHE A 51 -10.63 -6.08 4.22
C PHE A 51 -10.99 -4.61 3.99
N ASP A 52 -11.75 -4.00 4.91
CA ASP A 52 -12.11 -2.59 4.83
C ASP A 52 -10.86 -1.71 4.97
N LEU A 53 -9.95 -2.07 5.90
CA LEU A 53 -8.67 -1.40 6.07
C LEU A 53 -7.79 -1.52 4.82
N VAL A 54 -7.72 -2.69 4.18
CA VAL A 54 -6.97 -2.86 2.92
C VAL A 54 -7.58 -1.99 1.81
N THR A 55 -8.91 -1.89 1.75
CA THR A 55 -9.62 -1.06 0.76
C THR A 55 -9.36 0.43 1.01
N GLU A 56 -9.45 0.89 2.26
CA GLU A 56 -9.11 2.25 2.66
C GLU A 56 -7.66 2.58 2.32
N LEU A 57 -6.73 1.65 2.61
CA LEU A 57 -5.31 1.83 2.32
C LEU A 57 -5.05 1.94 0.81
N ALA A 58 -5.69 1.10 0.00
CA ALA A 58 -5.58 1.17 -1.46
C ALA A 58 -6.07 2.52 -2.01
N ALA A 59 -7.19 3.04 -1.48
CA ALA A 59 -7.70 4.36 -1.87
C ALA A 59 -6.72 5.49 -1.51
N LYS A 60 -6.12 5.45 -0.30
CA LYS A 60 -5.09 6.43 0.10
C LYS A 60 -3.86 6.38 -0.79
N VAL A 61 -3.37 5.18 -1.09
CA VAL A 61 -2.21 4.99 -1.98
C VAL A 61 -2.52 5.51 -3.39
N ALA A 62 -3.70 5.25 -3.93
CA ALA A 62 -4.12 5.76 -5.24
C ALA A 62 -4.08 7.29 -5.29
N VAL A 63 -4.67 7.96 -4.29
CA VAL A 63 -4.63 9.43 -4.17
C VAL A 63 -3.19 9.94 -4.02
N GLY A 64 -2.38 9.29 -3.18
CA GLY A 64 -0.98 9.66 -2.95
C GLY A 64 -0.11 9.54 -4.21
N LEU A 65 -0.44 8.61 -5.12
CA LEU A 65 0.21 8.44 -6.41
C LEU A 65 -0.39 9.30 -7.54
N GLY A 66 -1.40 10.14 -7.24
CA GLY A 66 -2.04 11.01 -8.22
C GLY A 66 -3.00 10.30 -9.17
N ALA A 67 -3.47 9.10 -8.82
CA ALA A 67 -4.58 8.45 -9.52
C ALA A 67 -5.92 9.11 -9.09
N GLU A 68 -6.85 9.29 -10.03
CA GLU A 68 -8.22 9.67 -9.67
C GLU A 68 -8.81 8.55 -8.79
N ALA A 69 -9.44 8.92 -7.66
CA ALA A 69 -10.01 7.98 -6.71
C ALA A 69 -11.04 7.07 -7.41
N LEU A 70 -10.90 5.75 -7.20
CA LEU A 70 -11.81 4.71 -7.72
C LEU A 70 -13.22 4.84 -7.15
#